data_AF-A0A645FWK5-F1
#
_entry.id   AF-A0A645FWK5-F1
#
_cell.length_a   1.000
_cell.length_b   1.000
_cell.length_c   1.000
_cell.angle_alpha   90.00
_cell.angle_beta   90.00
_cell.angle_gamma   90.00
#
_symmetry.space_group_name_H-M   'P 1'
#
loop_
_entity.id
_entity.type
_entity.pdbx_description
1 polymer ?
#
loop_
_entity_poly.entity_id
_entity_poly.type
_entity_poly.pdbx_seq_one_letter_code
_entity_poly.pdbx_strand_id
1 'polypeptide(L)'
;MEDFFLRTGIEYDIPEDMITSLWKKFMMNTGLNQTSAILGFTYGMMQRSPSARALMRSAMEEAAAAAGAEGISLGTREIDDCFRIMDMLGAEGKTSMLQDIEARRLTEVEAFAGTVVDIADRHGLAVPVNRTYLRQIRAMEESF
;
A
#
# COMPACT_ATOMS: atom_id res chain seq x y z
N MET A 1 27.34 -8.30 -6.17
CA MET A 1 25.92 -8.65 -5.95
C MET A 1 25.22 -8.89 -7.28
N GLU A 2 25.44 -8.06 -8.31
CA GLU A 2 24.98 -8.31 -9.69
C GLU A 2 25.45 -9.66 -10.25
N ASP A 3 26.74 -9.97 -10.13
CA ASP A 3 27.32 -11.26 -10.53
C ASP A 3 26.70 -12.47 -9.80
N PHE A 4 26.08 -12.27 -8.62
CA PHE A 4 25.30 -13.32 -7.97
C PHE A 4 23.94 -13.51 -8.66
N PHE A 5 23.18 -12.44 -8.89
CA PHE A 5 21.87 -12.52 -9.53
C PHE A 5 21.95 -13.04 -10.98
N LEU A 6 22.98 -12.62 -11.73
CA LEU A 6 23.23 -13.13 -13.09
C LEU A 6 23.48 -14.64 -13.12
N ARG A 7 24.20 -15.17 -12.12
CA ARG A 7 24.46 -16.61 -12.03
C ARG A 7 23.27 -17.43 -11.58
N THR A 8 22.36 -16.85 -10.80
CA THR A 8 21.17 -17.56 -10.31
C THR A 8 19.99 -17.50 -11.27
N GLY A 9 20.05 -16.65 -12.31
CA GLY A 9 18.94 -16.46 -13.24
C GLY A 9 17.71 -15.80 -12.60
N ILE A 10 17.90 -15.11 -11.47
CA ILE A 10 16.84 -14.34 -10.83
C ILE A 10 16.80 -12.99 -11.54
N GLU A 11 15.66 -12.67 -12.15
CA GLU A 11 15.45 -11.36 -12.78
C GLU A 11 15.62 -10.25 -11.74
N TYR A 12 16.38 -9.22 -12.12
CA TYR A 12 16.61 -8.04 -11.31
C TYR A 12 16.64 -6.81 -12.20
N ASP A 13 16.32 -5.68 -11.60
CA ASP A 13 16.49 -4.36 -12.19
C ASP A 13 17.12 -3.45 -11.13
N ILE A 14 17.96 -2.51 -11.56
CA ILE A 14 18.55 -1.51 -10.67
C ILE A 14 17.85 -0.18 -10.98
N PRO A 15 16.92 0.27 -10.12
CA PRO A 15 16.22 1.52 -10.37
C PRO A 15 17.18 2.69 -10.42
N GLU A 16 16.99 3.59 -11.39
CA GLU A 16 17.72 4.87 -11.46
C GLU A 16 17.50 5.71 -10.19
N ASP A 17 16.29 5.64 -9.63
CA ASP A 17 15.94 6.24 -8.34
C ASP A 17 15.26 5.21 -7.43
N MET A 18 16.07 4.65 -6.53
CA MET A 18 15.62 3.67 -5.54
C MET A 18 14.63 4.28 -4.54
N ILE A 19 14.82 5.53 -4.14
CA ILE A 19 13.96 6.16 -3.11
C ILE A 19 12.56 6.38 -3.68
N THR A 20 12.44 6.91 -4.89
CA THR A 20 11.14 7.03 -5.56
C THR A 20 10.49 5.66 -5.77
N SER A 21 11.27 4.63 -6.10
CA SER A 21 10.76 3.26 -6.29
C SER A 21 10.21 2.67 -4.99
N LEU A 22 10.89 2.90 -3.87
CA LEU A 22 10.41 2.53 -2.54
C LEU A 22 9.10 3.23 -2.19
N TRP A 23 8.99 4.54 -2.43
CA TRP A 23 7.77 5.31 -2.18
C TRP A 23 6.59 4.86 -3.05
N LYS A 24 6.83 4.50 -4.31
CA LYS A 24 5.79 3.90 -5.17
C LYS A 24 5.26 2.61 -4.57
N LYS A 25 6.15 1.72 -4.11
CA LYS A 25 5.77 0.45 -3.48
C LYS A 25 5.03 0.67 -2.17
N PHE A 26 5.52 1.59 -1.35
CA PHE A 26 4.88 2.02 -0.11
C PHE A 26 3.46 2.55 -0.35
N MET A 27 3.28 3.45 -1.32
CA MET A 27 1.97 3.99 -1.70
C MET A 27 1.03 2.86 -2.14
N MET A 28 1.50 1.95 -3.00
CA MET A 28 0.71 0.81 -3.45
C MET A 28 0.23 -0.05 -2.28
N ASN A 29 1.13 -0.42 -1.36
CA ASN A 29 0.76 -1.24 -0.20
C ASN A 29 -0.19 -0.49 0.75
N THR A 30 0.03 0.82 0.97
CA THR A 30 -0.83 1.67 1.78
C THR A 30 -2.26 1.72 1.22
N GLY A 31 -2.41 1.83 -0.10
CA GLY A 31 -3.73 1.77 -0.73
C GLY A 31 -4.33 0.37 -0.75
N LEU A 32 -3.60 -0.59 -1.31
CA LEU A 32 -4.13 -1.92 -1.63
C LEU A 32 -4.22 -2.85 -0.42
N ASN A 33 -3.14 -3.00 0.36
CA ASN A 33 -3.06 -3.98 1.45
C ASN A 33 -4.09 -3.64 2.53
N GLN A 34 -4.11 -2.37 2.96
CA GLN A 34 -5.03 -1.91 4.01
C GLN A 34 -6.50 -2.02 3.58
N THR A 35 -6.82 -1.62 2.34
CA THR A 35 -8.20 -1.76 1.84
C THR A 35 -8.63 -3.22 1.80
N SER A 36 -7.77 -4.11 1.28
CA SER A 36 -8.08 -5.54 1.20
C SER A 36 -8.27 -6.18 2.57
N ALA A 37 -7.46 -5.78 3.56
CA ALA A 37 -7.51 -6.29 4.93
C ALA A 37 -8.80 -5.86 5.63
N ILE A 38 -9.18 -4.59 5.49
CA ILE A 38 -10.40 -4.06 6.11
C ILE A 38 -11.67 -4.62 5.49
N LEU A 39 -11.69 -4.81 4.16
CA LEU A 39 -12.87 -5.32 3.45
C LEU A 39 -12.95 -6.85 3.41
N GLY A 40 -11.87 -7.57 3.71
CA GLY A 40 -11.79 -9.01 3.50
C GLY A 40 -11.79 -9.41 2.02
N PHE A 41 -11.27 -8.56 1.14
CA PHE A 41 -11.41 -8.72 -0.32
C PHE A 41 -10.16 -9.31 -0.97
N THR A 42 -10.35 -10.30 -1.85
CA THR A 42 -9.31 -10.76 -2.79
C THR A 42 -9.06 -9.71 -3.88
N TYR A 43 -7.97 -9.86 -4.65
CA TYR A 43 -7.70 -8.97 -5.79
C TYR A 43 -8.87 -8.91 -6.77
N GLY A 44 -9.52 -10.04 -7.07
CA GLY A 44 -10.67 -10.06 -7.99
C GLY A 44 -11.87 -9.26 -7.48
N MET A 45 -12.13 -9.27 -6.18
CA MET A 45 -13.19 -8.45 -5.57
C MET A 45 -12.85 -6.97 -5.63
N MET A 46 -11.58 -6.62 -5.38
CA MET A 46 -11.07 -5.26 -5.49
C MET A 46 -11.11 -4.72 -6.92
N GLN A 47 -10.73 -5.53 -7.91
CA GLN A 47 -10.76 -5.20 -9.34
C GLN A 47 -12.16 -4.79 -9.79
N ARG A 48 -13.20 -5.50 -9.32
CA ARG A 48 -14.59 -5.31 -9.76
C ARG A 48 -15.38 -4.27 -8.98
N SER A 49 -14.92 -3.83 -7.81
CA SER A 49 -15.66 -2.93 -6.92
C SER A 49 -15.25 -1.47 -7.13
N PRO A 50 -16.10 -0.61 -7.72
CA PRO A 50 -15.77 0.81 -7.91
C PRO A 50 -15.53 1.53 -6.58
N SER A 51 -16.30 1.19 -5.54
CA SER A 51 -16.15 1.76 -4.20
C SER A 51 -14.84 1.36 -3.53
N ALA A 52 -14.42 0.10 -3.68
CA ALA A 52 -13.13 -0.34 -3.15
C ALA A 52 -11.97 0.36 -3.87
N ARG A 53 -12.04 0.48 -5.20
CA ARG A 53 -11.03 1.23 -5.99
C ARG A 53 -10.99 2.71 -5.61
N ALA A 54 -12.13 3.35 -5.38
CA ALA A 54 -12.18 4.73 -4.94
C ALA A 54 -11.49 4.90 -3.57
N LEU A 55 -11.76 3.98 -2.64
CA LEU A 55 -11.16 4.00 -1.32
C LEU A 55 -9.64 3.76 -1.36
N MET A 56 -9.19 2.78 -2.17
CA MET A 56 -7.75 2.59 -2.45
C MET A 56 -7.10 3.85 -2.99
N ARG A 57 -7.75 4.52 -3.95
CA ARG A 57 -7.24 5.77 -4.55
C ARG A 57 -7.07 6.85 -3.50
N SER A 58 -8.09 7.09 -2.67
CA SER A 58 -8.01 8.10 -1.61
C SER A 58 -6.87 7.81 -0.62
N ALA A 59 -6.68 6.55 -0.22
CA ALA A 59 -5.56 6.17 0.63
C ALA A 59 -4.18 6.38 -0.05
N MET A 60 -4.08 6.11 -1.37
CA MET A 60 -2.86 6.36 -2.15
C MET A 60 -2.60 7.85 -2.37
N GLU A 61 -3.62 8.67 -2.57
CA GLU A 61 -3.49 10.13 -2.70
C GLU A 61 -2.95 10.75 -1.41
N GLU A 62 -3.42 10.29 -0.25
CA GLU A 62 -2.88 10.69 1.05
C GLU A 62 -1.41 10.26 1.22
N ALA A 63 -1.06 9.04 0.81
CA ALA A 63 0.32 8.56 0.83
C ALA A 63 1.23 9.34 -0.14
N ALA A 64 0.72 9.71 -1.31
CA ALA A 64 1.43 10.56 -2.27
C ALA A 64 1.65 11.97 -1.73
N ALA A 65 0.67 12.55 -1.03
CA ALA A 65 0.83 13.84 -0.35
C ALA A 65 1.90 13.76 0.76
N ALA A 66 1.92 12.68 1.54
CA ALA A 66 2.98 12.43 2.52
C ALA A 66 4.37 12.28 1.86
N ALA A 67 4.46 11.56 0.73
CA ALA A 67 5.70 11.46 -0.05
C ALA A 67 6.17 12.84 -0.54
N GLY A 68 5.25 13.69 -1.00
CA GLY A 68 5.55 15.05 -1.44
C GLY A 68 6.12 15.93 -0.32
N ALA A 69 5.64 15.76 0.91
CA ALA A 69 6.18 16.45 2.08
C ALA A 69 7.62 16.02 2.44
N GLU A 70 8.01 14.80 2.04
CA GLU A 70 9.35 14.23 2.17
C GLU A 70 10.21 14.43 0.90
N GLY A 71 9.75 15.29 -0.03
CA GLY A 71 10.50 15.66 -1.24
C GLY A 71 10.38 14.68 -2.41
N ILE A 72 9.48 13.71 -2.35
CA ILE A 72 9.28 12.69 -3.40
C ILE A 72 7.97 12.96 -4.14
N SER A 73 8.09 13.19 -5.45
CA SER A 73 6.94 13.51 -6.30
C SER A 73 6.25 12.24 -6.80
N LEU A 74 5.10 11.91 -6.21
CA LEU A 74 4.17 10.91 -6.70
C LEU A 74 2.82 11.58 -7.02
N GLY A 75 2.12 11.13 -8.05
CA GLY A 75 0.81 11.67 -8.37
C GLY A 75 -0.10 10.69 -9.10
N THR A 76 -1.07 11.23 -9.83
CA THR A 76 -2.12 10.46 -10.52
C THR A 76 -1.54 9.36 -11.41
N ARG A 77 -0.44 9.64 -12.11
CA ARG A 77 0.23 8.66 -12.97
C ARG A 77 0.68 7.43 -12.18
N GLU A 78 1.42 7.63 -11.09
CA GLU A 78 1.92 6.52 -10.28
C GLU A 78 0.80 5.73 -9.60
N ILE A 79 -0.30 6.41 -9.24
CA ILE A 79 -1.51 5.76 -8.70
C ILE A 79 -2.19 4.90 -9.78
N ASP A 80 -2.32 5.42 -11.01
CA ASP A 80 -2.89 4.68 -12.12
C ASP A 80 -2.02 3.47 -12.50
N ASP A 81 -0.70 3.60 -12.40
CA ASP A 81 0.24 2.50 -12.57
C ASP A 81 0.03 1.40 -11.53
N CYS A 82 -0.24 1.76 -10.26
CA CYS A 82 -0.58 0.81 -9.21
C CYS A 82 -1.88 0.05 -9.54
N PHE A 83 -2.90 0.74 -10.07
CA PHE A 83 -4.13 0.08 -10.53
C PHE A 83 -3.87 -0.87 -11.70
N ARG A 84 -3.04 -0.47 -12.68
CA ARG A 84 -2.66 -1.34 -13.81
C ARG A 84 -1.97 -2.61 -13.34
N ILE A 85 -1.08 -2.52 -12.36
CA ILE A 85 -0.43 -3.71 -11.75
C ILE A 85 -1.48 -4.57 -11.04
N MET A 86 -2.33 -3.96 -10.22
CA MET A 86 -3.37 -4.66 -9.46
C MET A 86 -4.35 -5.41 -10.38
N ASP A 87 -4.69 -4.83 -11.54
CA ASP A 87 -5.59 -5.43 -12.54
C ASP A 87 -4.97 -6.65 -13.25
N MET A 88 -3.64 -6.84 -13.16
CA MET A 88 -2.95 -8.02 -13.69
C MET A 88 -2.81 -9.16 -12.66
N LEU A 89 -3.16 -8.93 -11.39
CA LEU A 89 -3.05 -9.93 -10.33
C LEU A 89 -4.18 -10.97 -10.44
N GLY A 90 -3.87 -12.22 -10.09
CA GLY A 90 -4.82 -13.32 -10.12
C GLY A 90 -6.00 -13.09 -9.15
N ALA A 91 -7.23 -13.31 -9.63
CA ALA A 91 -8.47 -12.94 -8.93
C ALA A 91 -8.61 -13.53 -7.51
N GLU A 92 -8.11 -14.76 -7.29
CA GLU A 92 -8.17 -15.44 -5.98
C GLU A 92 -7.01 -15.04 -5.05
N GLY A 93 -6.04 -14.27 -5.54
CA GLY A 93 -4.92 -13.81 -4.75
C GLY A 93 -5.35 -12.84 -3.64
N LYS A 94 -4.60 -12.85 -2.55
CA LYS A 94 -4.77 -11.98 -1.39
C LYS A 94 -3.49 -11.21 -1.13
N THR A 95 -3.62 -10.05 -0.51
CA THR A 95 -2.46 -9.32 0.02
C THR A 95 -1.90 -10.06 1.24
N SER A 96 -0.65 -9.77 1.60
CA SER A 96 -0.04 -10.25 2.85
C SER A 96 -0.87 -9.84 4.06
N MET A 97 -1.25 -8.56 4.12
CA MET A 97 -2.00 -8.00 5.25
C MET A 97 -3.36 -8.66 5.45
N LEU A 98 -4.11 -8.97 4.38
CA LEU A 98 -5.36 -9.73 4.51
C LEU A 98 -5.11 -11.14 5.08
N GLN A 99 -4.03 -11.81 4.65
CA GLN A 99 -3.67 -13.13 5.18
C GLN A 99 -3.27 -13.07 6.66
N ASP A 100 -2.65 -11.97 7.11
CA ASP A 100 -2.33 -11.77 8.52
C ASP A 100 -3.60 -11.57 9.36
N ILE A 101 -4.56 -10.76 8.89
CA ILE A 101 -5.88 -10.63 9.54
C ILE A 101 -6.60 -11.98 9.65
N GLU A 102 -6.69 -12.74 8.55
CA GLU A 102 -7.34 -14.04 8.52
C GLU A 102 -6.68 -15.05 9.46
N ALA A 103 -5.36 -14.93 9.65
CA ALA A 103 -4.59 -15.78 10.54
C ALA A 103 -4.44 -15.23 11.97
N ARG A 104 -5.11 -14.11 12.30
CA ARG A 104 -5.03 -13.43 13.61
C ARG A 104 -3.59 -13.09 14.02
N ARG A 105 -2.79 -12.60 13.06
CA ARG A 105 -1.43 -12.09 13.29
C ARG A 105 -1.41 -10.58 13.16
N LEU A 106 -0.59 -9.93 13.99
CA LEU A 106 -0.31 -8.50 13.85
C LEU A 106 0.18 -8.18 12.44
N THR A 107 -0.31 -7.07 11.91
CA THR A 107 -0.03 -6.61 10.55
C THR A 107 1.09 -5.58 10.52
N GLU A 108 1.46 -5.17 9.31
CA GLU A 108 2.37 -4.07 9.03
C GLU A 108 1.67 -2.68 9.03
N VAL A 109 0.50 -2.52 9.68
CA VAL A 109 -0.29 -1.26 9.67
C VAL A 109 0.50 -0.04 10.16
N GLU A 110 1.31 -0.21 11.21
CA GLU A 110 2.16 0.87 11.73
C GLU A 110 3.18 1.34 10.69
N ALA A 111 3.72 0.40 9.92
CA ALA A 111 4.67 0.71 8.87
C ALA A 111 4.00 1.43 7.69
N PHE A 112 2.69 1.27 7.48
CA PHE A 112 1.93 1.95 6.42
C PHE A 112 1.14 3.16 6.91
N ALA A 113 -0.12 2.98 7.34
CA ALA A 113 -0.94 4.10 7.79
C ALA A 113 -0.32 4.83 8.99
N GLY A 114 0.40 4.13 9.88
CA GLY A 114 1.15 4.79 10.96
C GLY A 114 2.15 5.81 10.40
N THR A 115 3.02 5.38 9.49
CA THR A 115 3.98 6.27 8.79
C THR A 115 3.30 7.45 8.08
N VAL A 116 2.19 7.21 7.34
CA VAL A 116 1.46 8.30 6.67
C VAL A 116 0.91 9.31 7.67
N VAL A 117 0.33 8.82 8.78
CA VAL A 117 -0.22 9.65 9.84
C VAL A 117 0.86 10.47 10.54
N ASP A 118 2.01 9.87 10.84
CA ASP A 118 3.13 10.55 11.49
C ASP A 118 3.71 11.68 10.63
N ILE A 119 3.87 11.43 9.31
CA ILE A 119 4.29 12.48 8.37
C ILE A 119 3.22 13.57 8.29
N ALA A 120 1.95 13.18 8.18
CA ALA A 120 0.87 14.15 8.10
C ALA A 120 0.79 15.04 9.34
N ASP A 121 1.00 14.50 10.54
CA ASP A 121 1.04 15.27 11.78
C ASP A 121 2.23 16.24 11.83
N ARG A 122 3.41 15.84 11.34
CA ARG A 122 4.58 16.74 11.25
C ARG A 122 4.38 17.89 10.26
N HIS A 123 3.65 17.65 9.17
CA HIS A 123 3.52 18.59 8.05
C HIS A 123 2.15 19.28 7.96
N GLY A 124 1.23 18.97 8.87
CA GLY A 124 -0.12 19.56 8.89
C GLY A 124 -1.03 19.08 7.74
N LEU A 125 -0.85 17.85 7.26
CA LEU A 125 -1.64 17.27 6.17
C LEU A 125 -2.91 16.57 6.69
N ALA A 126 -3.97 16.61 5.90
CA ALA A 126 -5.18 15.84 6.15
C ALA A 126 -5.07 14.43 5.53
N VAL A 127 -5.06 13.40 6.36
CA VAL A 127 -5.03 11.98 5.95
C VAL A 127 -6.15 11.14 6.59
N PRO A 128 -7.42 11.54 6.42
CA PRO A 128 -8.55 10.91 7.11
C PRO A 128 -8.73 9.41 6.80
N VAL A 129 -8.42 8.95 5.59
CA VAL A 129 -8.56 7.54 5.21
C VAL A 129 -7.51 6.70 5.93
N ASN A 130 -6.24 7.10 5.90
CA ASN A 130 -5.18 6.39 6.61
C ASN A 130 -5.35 6.43 8.13
N ARG A 131 -5.82 7.54 8.71
CA ARG A 131 -6.19 7.56 10.16
C ARG A 131 -7.29 6.57 10.49
N THR A 132 -8.27 6.45 9.59
CA THR A 132 -9.38 5.51 9.76
C THR A 132 -8.89 4.08 9.65
N TYR A 133 -8.03 3.78 8.67
CA TYR A 133 -7.40 2.48 8.50
C TYR A 133 -6.58 2.05 9.71
N LEU A 134 -5.69 2.94 10.18
CA LEU A 134 -4.87 2.70 11.35
C LEU A 134 -5.72 2.31 12.56
N ARG A 135 -6.81 3.04 12.83
CA ARG A 135 -7.71 2.76 13.94
C ARG A 135 -8.48 1.45 13.77
N GLN A 136 -9.00 1.18 12.56
CA GLN A 136 -9.76 -0.04 12.31
C GLN A 136 -8.89 -1.28 12.45
N ILE A 137 -7.70 -1.28 11.85
CA ILE A 137 -6.81 -2.43 11.89
C ILE A 137 -6.28 -2.66 13.31
N ARG A 138 -5.87 -1.61 14.04
CA ARG A 138 -5.52 -1.74 15.48
C ARG A 138 -6.66 -2.37 16.28
N ALA A 139 -7.90 -1.92 16.09
CA ALA A 139 -9.05 -2.49 16.78
C ALA A 139 -9.32 -3.97 16.39
N MET A 140 -9.07 -4.35 15.14
CA MET A 140 -9.10 -5.76 14.72
C MET A 140 -8.00 -6.56 15.44
N GLU A 141 -6.78 -6.04 15.49
CA GLU A 141 -5.61 -6.66 16.12
C GLU A 141 -5.77 -6.85 17.63
N GLU A 142 -6.39 -5.90 18.33
CA GLU A 142 -6.75 -6.00 19.74
C GLU A 142 -7.72 -7.15 20.04
N SER A 143 -8.43 -7.64 19.02
CA SER A 143 -9.40 -8.74 19.13
C SER A 143 -8.80 -10.12 18.83
N PHE A 144 -7.51 -10.21 18.49
CA PHE A 144 -6.82 -11.46 18.12
C PHE A 144 -6.64 -12.44 19.27
#